data_AF-A0A352DX07-F1
#
_entry.id   AF-A0A352DX07-F1
#
_cell.length_a   1.000
_cell.length_b   1.000
_cell.length_c   1.000
_cell.angle_alpha   90.00
_cell.angle_beta   90.00
_cell.angle_gamma   90.00
#
_symmetry.space_group_name_H-M   'P 1'
#
loop_
_entity.id
_entity.type
_entity.pdbx_description
1 polymer ?
#
loop_
_entity_poly.entity_id
_entity_poly.type
_entity_poly.pdbx_seq_one_letter_code
_entity_poly.pdbx_strand_id
1 'polypeptide(L)'
;NLDADFSHDPADVPRLVATLGPSGDGSAAVAIGSRRVPGGRIVGWPPSRHVASWLVGWFTRVVLRVPVRDASSGFRAVRLEVLERVAGPFAEGYAFQEDFLWRVHRAGGRIVEVPITFTDRTRGSSKAGLRESCRSIGDLLRL
;
A
#
# COMPACT_ATOMS: atom_id res chain seq x y z
N ASN A 1 -8.59 -4.35 2.87
CA ASN A 1 -7.64 -4.46 3.99
C ASN A 1 -7.66 -3.14 4.74
N LEU A 2 -7.76 -3.20 6.07
CA LEU A 2 -7.85 -2.07 6.99
C LEU A 2 -7.23 -2.50 8.32
N ASP A 3 -6.31 -1.71 8.87
CA ASP A 3 -5.72 -1.97 10.17
C ASP A 3 -6.73 -1.70 11.30
N ALA A 4 -6.78 -2.57 12.31
CA ALA A 4 -7.73 -2.50 13.42
C ALA A 4 -7.30 -1.51 14.53
N ASP A 5 -6.52 -0.49 14.18
CA ASP A 5 -5.86 0.40 15.14
C ASP A 5 -6.30 1.86 15.09
N PHE A 6 -7.35 2.13 14.29
CA PHE A 6 -7.92 3.45 14.05
C PHE A 6 -6.96 4.46 13.40
N SER A 7 -5.81 4.03 12.87
CA SER A 7 -4.92 4.93 12.11
C SER A 7 -5.51 5.31 10.75
N HIS A 8 -6.49 4.54 10.28
CA HIS A 8 -7.27 4.76 9.07
C HIS A 8 -8.72 5.08 9.44
N ASP A 9 -9.29 6.10 8.82
CA ASP A 9 -10.68 6.47 9.01
C ASP A 9 -11.62 5.49 8.27
N PRO A 10 -12.50 4.74 8.96
CA PRO A 10 -13.47 3.86 8.30
C PRO A 10 -14.41 4.60 7.34
N ALA A 11 -14.62 5.92 7.52
CA ALA A 11 -15.41 6.74 6.61
C ALA A 11 -14.79 6.86 5.22
N ASP A 12 -13.51 6.54 5.06
CA ASP A 12 -12.85 6.49 3.75
C ASP A 12 -13.15 5.19 2.96
N VAL A 13 -13.67 4.15 3.61
CA VAL A 13 -13.95 2.84 2.97
C VAL A 13 -14.89 2.98 1.77
N PRO A 14 -16.06 3.65 1.87
CA PRO A 14 -16.97 3.79 0.72
C PRO A 14 -16.30 4.48 -0.47
N ARG A 15 -15.48 5.51 -0.22
CA ARG A 15 -14.75 6.23 -1.28
C ARG A 15 -13.68 5.36 -1.92
N LEU A 16 -12.95 4.57 -1.12
CA LEU A 16 -11.94 3.64 -1.62
C LEU A 16 -12.57 2.55 -2.51
N VAL A 17 -13.69 1.97 -2.08
CA VAL A 17 -14.45 0.97 -2.86
C VAL A 17 -15.03 1.59 -4.13
N ALA A 18 -15.64 2.78 -4.05
CA ALA A 18 -16.21 3.47 -5.21
C ALA A 18 -15.16 3.75 -6.30
N THR A 19 -13.90 3.98 -5.91
CA THR A 19 -12.80 4.23 -6.86
C THR A 19 -12.48 3.00 -7.72
N LEU A 20 -12.86 1.78 -7.30
CA LEU A 20 -12.74 0.60 -8.16
C LEU A 20 -13.63 0.69 -9.41
N GLY A 21 -14.73 1.46 -9.33
CA GLY A 21 -15.71 1.63 -10.40
C GLY A 21 -16.53 0.35 -10.70
N PRO A 22 -17.33 0.34 -11.76
CA PRO A 22 -17.96 -0.87 -12.28
C PRO A 22 -16.91 -1.86 -12.81
N SER A 23 -17.23 -3.16 -12.89
CA SER A 23 -16.37 -4.16 -13.54
C SER A 23 -16.41 -4.01 -15.07
N GLY A 24 -15.27 -4.20 -15.74
CA GLY A 24 -15.14 -4.07 -17.19
C GLY A 24 -13.70 -3.79 -17.63
N ASP A 25 -13.53 -3.59 -18.94
CA ASP A 25 -12.25 -3.16 -19.51
C ASP A 25 -11.91 -1.77 -18.98
N GLY A 26 -10.72 -1.64 -18.39
CA GLY A 26 -10.36 -0.38 -17.76
C GLY A 26 -10.91 -0.20 -16.34
N SER A 27 -11.33 -1.25 -15.63
CA SER A 27 -11.65 -1.19 -14.18
C SER A 27 -10.43 -1.36 -13.27
N ALA A 28 -10.37 -0.62 -12.16
CA ALA A 28 -9.20 -0.68 -11.29
C ALA A 28 -9.19 -2.02 -10.55
N ALA A 29 -8.03 -2.69 -10.55
CA ALA A 29 -7.81 -3.94 -9.85
C ALA A 29 -7.69 -3.71 -8.33
N VAL A 30 -7.00 -2.62 -7.96
CA VAL A 30 -6.70 -2.26 -6.58
C VAL A 30 -6.82 -0.74 -6.42
N ALA A 31 -7.49 -0.31 -5.35
CA ALA A 31 -7.46 1.07 -4.87
C ALA A 31 -6.71 1.12 -3.54
N ILE A 32 -5.72 2.01 -3.44
CA ILE A 32 -4.89 2.21 -2.24
C ILE A 32 -5.28 3.54 -1.59
N GLY A 33 -5.59 3.52 -0.30
CA GLY A 33 -5.63 4.73 0.50
C GLY A 33 -4.20 5.26 0.68
N SER A 34 -3.86 6.33 -0.03
CA SER A 34 -2.50 6.83 -0.15
C SER A 34 -2.28 8.10 0.66
N ARG A 35 -1.21 8.09 1.45
CA ARG A 35 -0.75 9.22 2.25
C ARG A 35 0.19 10.14 1.47
N ARG A 36 0.63 9.70 0.28
CA ARG A 36 1.74 10.31 -0.49
C ARG A 36 1.28 10.97 -1.79
N VAL A 37 0.00 10.88 -2.14
CA VAL A 37 -0.61 11.61 -3.26
C VAL A 37 -1.09 12.99 -2.82
N PRO A 38 -1.30 13.95 -3.74
CA PRO A 38 -1.89 15.25 -3.41
C PRO A 38 -3.20 15.08 -2.62
N GLY A 39 -3.30 15.78 -1.48
CA GLY A 39 -4.43 15.67 -0.54
C GLY A 39 -4.24 14.61 0.56
N GLY A 40 -3.31 13.66 0.38
CA GLY A 40 -2.93 12.70 1.40
C GLY A 40 -2.11 13.34 2.53
N ARG A 41 -2.28 12.85 3.76
CA ARG A 41 -1.62 13.42 4.94
C ARG A 41 -1.19 12.33 5.92
N ILE A 42 -0.17 12.65 6.71
CA ILE A 42 0.33 11.86 7.81
C ILE A 42 0.41 12.79 9.03
N VAL A 43 -0.18 12.38 10.14
CA VAL A 43 -0.18 13.13 11.39
C VAL A 43 0.53 12.32 12.46
N GLY A 44 1.54 12.90 13.12
CA GLY A 44 2.18 12.32 14.30
C GLY A 44 3.38 11.39 14.05
N TRP A 45 3.77 11.13 12.80
CA TRP A 45 4.96 10.29 12.52
C TRP A 45 6.28 11.01 12.86
N PRO A 46 7.27 10.29 13.42
CA PRO A 46 8.62 10.80 13.50
C PRO A 46 9.27 10.87 12.11
N PRO A 47 10.23 11.79 11.87
CA PRO A 47 10.89 11.96 10.56
C PRO A 47 11.52 10.67 10.02
N SER A 48 12.07 9.82 10.89
CA SER A 48 12.66 8.53 10.49
C SER A 48 11.64 7.60 9.80
N ARG A 49 10.38 7.60 10.26
CA ARG A 49 9.30 6.80 9.66
C ARG A 49 8.86 7.37 8.31
N HIS A 50 8.89 8.70 8.15
CA HIS A 50 8.66 9.33 6.85
C HIS A 50 9.72 8.91 5.83
N VAL A 51 11.00 8.91 6.20
CA VAL A 51 12.10 8.50 5.31
C VAL A 51 11.98 7.01 4.96
N ALA A 52 11.75 6.16 5.96
CA ALA A 52 11.64 4.71 5.75
C ALA A 52 10.49 4.36 4.78
N SER A 53 9.28 4.89 5.02
CA SER A 53 8.13 4.70 4.12
C SER A 53 8.37 5.31 2.73
N TRP A 54 9.11 6.42 2.63
CA TRP A 54 9.44 7.03 1.35
C TRP A 54 10.41 6.16 0.55
N LEU A 55 11.43 5.58 1.20
CA LEU A 55 12.39 4.68 0.56
C LEU A 55 11.70 3.43 0.01
N VAL A 56 10.78 2.83 0.76
CA VAL A 56 9.99 1.69 0.29
C VAL A 56 9.14 2.08 -0.92
N GLY A 57 8.39 3.19 -0.84
CA GLY A 57 7.59 3.67 -1.96
C GLY A 57 8.43 4.01 -3.20
N TRP A 58 9.59 4.64 -3.01
CA TRP A 58 10.54 4.94 -4.08
C TRP A 58 11.09 3.66 -4.73
N PHE A 59 11.50 2.68 -3.92
CA PHE A 59 12.02 1.40 -4.40
C PHE A 59 10.97 0.66 -5.22
N THR A 60 9.74 0.53 -4.71
CA THR A 60 8.63 -0.10 -5.44
C THR A 60 8.32 0.63 -6.75
N ARG A 61 8.39 1.96 -6.75
CA ARG A 61 8.11 2.76 -7.95
C ARG A 61 9.20 2.69 -9.01
N VAL A 62 10.46 2.74 -8.59
CA VAL A 62 11.60 2.89 -9.50
C VAL A 62 12.21 1.54 -9.88
N VAL A 63 12.41 0.66 -8.91
CA VAL A 63 13.06 -0.65 -9.12
C VAL A 63 12.04 -1.68 -9.60
N LEU A 64 10.92 -1.82 -8.87
CA LEU A 64 9.86 -2.76 -9.24
C LEU A 64 8.93 -2.22 -10.35
N ARG A 65 9.12 -0.96 -10.76
CA ARG A 65 8.35 -0.24 -11.79
C ARG A 65 6.84 -0.22 -11.56
N VAL A 66 6.39 -0.37 -10.31
CA VAL A 66 4.97 -0.29 -9.97
C VAL A 66 4.57 1.17 -9.82
N PRO A 67 3.65 1.73 -10.61
CA PRO A 67 3.43 3.18 -10.69
C PRO A 67 2.57 3.73 -9.53
N VAL A 68 3.01 3.53 -8.28
CA VAL A 68 2.33 3.98 -7.05
C VAL A 68 3.26 4.85 -6.20
N ARG A 69 2.70 5.78 -5.42
CA ARG A 69 3.45 6.63 -4.48
C ARG A 69 3.46 6.09 -3.05
N ASP A 70 2.44 5.35 -2.65
CA ASP A 70 2.34 4.77 -1.30
C ASP A 70 2.16 3.24 -1.32
N ALA A 71 3.21 2.55 -1.75
CA ALA A 71 3.24 1.09 -1.79
C ALA A 71 3.07 0.45 -0.40
N SER A 72 3.54 1.13 0.65
CA SER A 72 3.52 0.64 2.03
C SER A 72 2.16 0.77 2.75
N SER A 73 1.15 1.37 2.13
CA SER A 73 -0.16 1.52 2.76
C SER A 73 -0.94 0.21 2.75
N GLY A 74 -1.35 -0.25 3.94
CA GLY A 74 -2.21 -1.43 4.11
C GLY A 74 -3.68 -1.17 3.79
N PHE A 75 -4.12 0.09 3.75
CA PHE A 75 -5.51 0.42 3.50
C PHE A 75 -5.85 0.32 2.01
N ARG A 76 -6.49 -0.80 1.63
CA ARG A 76 -6.70 -1.18 0.22
C ARG A 76 -8.06 -1.79 -0.02
N ALA A 77 -8.68 -1.44 -1.14
CA ALA A 77 -9.79 -2.20 -1.73
C ALA A 77 -9.26 -2.99 -2.94
N VAL A 78 -9.63 -4.27 -3.04
CA VAL A 78 -9.09 -5.20 -4.03
C VAL A 78 -10.25 -5.95 -4.66
N ARG A 79 -10.23 -6.10 -5.99
CA ARG A 79 -11.17 -6.97 -6.69
C ARG A 79 -10.79 -8.43 -6.50
N LEU A 80 -11.77 -9.27 -6.19
CA LEU A 80 -11.55 -10.71 -6.00
C LEU A 80 -10.96 -11.37 -7.26
N GLU A 81 -11.41 -10.98 -8.44
CA GLU A 81 -10.94 -11.47 -9.75
C GLU A 81 -9.41 -11.35 -9.94
N VAL A 82 -8.77 -10.40 -9.25
CA VAL A 82 -7.33 -10.17 -9.33
C VAL A 82 -6.57 -11.19 -8.48
N LEU A 83 -7.17 -11.66 -7.39
CA LEU A 83 -6.52 -12.57 -6.44
C LEU A 83 -6.17 -13.91 -7.09
N GLU A 84 -7.03 -14.41 -7.98
CA GLU A 84 -6.78 -15.64 -8.75
C GLU A 84 -5.56 -15.50 -9.68
N ARG A 85 -5.34 -14.30 -10.23
CA ARG A 85 -4.24 -14.01 -11.17
C ARG A 85 -2.89 -13.82 -10.49
N VAL A 86 -2.88 -13.52 -9.20
CA VAL A 86 -1.67 -13.19 -8.43
C VAL A 86 -1.38 -14.21 -7.32
N ALA A 87 -2.08 -15.34 -7.32
CA ALA A 87 -1.93 -16.40 -6.34
C ALA A 87 -0.51 -16.99 -6.34
N GLY A 88 -0.09 -17.47 -5.17
CA GLY A 88 1.22 -18.09 -4.96
C GLY A 88 1.77 -17.77 -3.57
N PRO A 89 2.97 -18.30 -3.23
CA PRO A 89 3.65 -17.92 -2.00
C PRO A 89 4.05 -16.46 -2.08
N PHE A 90 3.51 -15.64 -1.18
CA PHE A 90 3.85 -14.22 -1.08
C PHE A 90 5.08 -14.00 -0.20
N ALA A 91 5.73 -12.86 -0.37
CA ALA A 91 6.76 -12.40 0.55
C ALA A 91 6.21 -12.31 2.00
N GLU A 92 7.04 -12.69 2.97
CA GLU A 92 6.66 -12.68 4.38
C GLU A 92 6.76 -11.26 4.99
N GLY A 93 6.03 -11.05 6.08
CA GLY A 93 6.10 -9.81 6.85
C GLY A 93 5.65 -8.58 6.06
N TYR A 94 6.38 -7.47 6.22
CA TYR A 94 5.98 -6.18 5.64
C TYR A 94 6.08 -6.14 4.11
N ALA A 95 6.99 -6.93 3.52
CA ALA A 95 7.20 -6.99 2.06
C ALA A 95 5.99 -7.54 1.28
N PHE A 96 5.06 -8.21 1.97
CA PHE A 96 3.80 -8.68 1.38
C PHE A 96 3.06 -7.56 0.62
N GLN A 97 3.04 -6.35 1.20
CA GLN A 97 2.27 -5.24 0.65
C GLN A 97 2.80 -4.82 -0.72
N GLU A 98 4.12 -4.76 -0.87
CA GLU A 98 4.79 -4.40 -2.12
C GLU A 98 4.80 -5.56 -3.12
N ASP A 99 5.05 -6.80 -2.67
CA ASP A 99 4.98 -8.02 -3.52
C ASP A 99 3.59 -8.16 -4.15
N PHE A 100 2.53 -7.97 -3.36
CA PHE A 100 1.17 -8.00 -3.87
C PHE A 100 0.95 -6.98 -4.99
N LEU A 101 1.34 -5.72 -4.80
CA LEU A 101 1.18 -4.69 -5.83
C LEU A 101 2.03 -4.96 -7.07
N TRP A 102 3.23 -5.51 -6.89
CA TRP A 102 4.10 -5.90 -7.99
C TRP A 102 3.46 -7.00 -8.84
N ARG A 103 2.90 -8.05 -8.21
CA ARG A 103 2.19 -9.11 -8.93
C ARG A 103 0.94 -8.59 -9.65
N VAL A 104 0.16 -7.76 -8.98
CA VAL A 104 -1.03 -7.12 -9.59
C VAL A 104 -0.62 -6.33 -10.83
N HIS A 105 0.45 -5.54 -10.73
CA HIS A 105 0.94 -4.75 -11.85
C HIS A 105 1.46 -5.62 -13.00
N ARG A 106 2.23 -6.68 -12.69
CA ARG A 106 2.72 -7.65 -13.69
C ARG A 106 1.59 -8.41 -14.38
N ALA A 107 0.49 -8.66 -13.69
CA ALA A 107 -0.72 -9.26 -14.27
C ALA A 107 -1.57 -8.26 -15.09
N GLY A 108 -1.07 -7.04 -15.35
CA GLY A 108 -1.78 -5.99 -16.09
C GLY A 108 -2.86 -5.27 -15.28
N GLY A 109 -2.93 -5.51 -13.97
CA GLY A 109 -3.88 -4.88 -13.08
C GLY A 109 -3.59 -3.38 -12.91
N ARG A 110 -4.61 -2.54 -13.12
CA ARG A 110 -4.49 -1.10 -12.83
C ARG A 110 -4.65 -0.84 -11.35
N ILE A 111 -3.70 -0.09 -10.80
CA ILE A 111 -3.67 0.31 -9.41
C ILE A 111 -3.93 1.81 -9.34
N VAL A 112 -4.82 2.24 -8.45
CA VAL A 112 -5.19 3.66 -8.27
C VAL A 112 -4.99 4.07 -6.82
N GLU A 113 -4.68 5.35 -6.59
CA GLU A 113 -4.41 5.90 -5.27
C GLU A 113 -5.46 6.95 -4.91
N VAL A 114 -5.99 6.83 -3.69
CA VAL A 114 -7.05 7.67 -3.14
C VAL A 114 -6.47 8.41 -1.93
N PRO A 115 -6.45 9.75 -1.89
CA PRO A 115 -5.82 10.48 -0.79
C PRO A 115 -6.51 10.18 0.54
N ILE A 116 -5.77 9.83 1.59
CA ILE A 116 -6.28 9.62 2.95
C ILE A 116 -5.46 10.41 3.97
N THR A 117 -6.02 10.62 5.17
CA THR A 117 -5.25 11.05 6.34
C THR A 117 -4.92 9.84 7.20
N PHE A 118 -3.64 9.63 7.48
CA PHE A 118 -3.17 8.63 8.43
C PHE A 118 -2.78 9.33 9.72
N THR A 119 -3.40 8.97 10.83
CA THR A 119 -3.07 9.52 12.14
C THR A 119 -2.34 8.46 12.95
N ASP A 120 -1.13 8.76 13.42
CA ASP A 120 -0.39 7.82 14.24
C ASP A 120 -1.13 7.54 15.55
N ARG A 121 -0.97 6.32 16.06
CA ARG A 121 -1.61 5.90 17.29
C ARG A 121 -1.15 6.79 18.45
N THR A 122 -2.08 7.13 19.35
CA THR A 122 -1.75 7.87 20.58
C THR A 122 -1.18 6.97 21.69
N ARG A 123 -1.25 5.64 21.55
CA ARG A 123 -0.70 4.65 22.51
C ARG A 123 -0.13 3.41 21.81
N GLY A 124 1.02 2.93 22.30
CA GLY A 124 1.73 1.72 21.84
C GLY A 124 2.95 2.02 20.97
N SER A 125 3.96 1.13 20.97
CA SER A 125 5.15 1.25 20.12
C SER A 125 4.88 0.69 18.71
N SER A 126 5.29 1.43 17.68
CA SER A 126 5.20 0.97 16.29
C SER A 126 6.18 -0.19 16.05
N LYS A 127 5.69 -1.27 15.44
CA LYS A 127 6.50 -2.42 14.98
C LYS A 127 7.15 -2.18 13.60
N ALA A 128 6.91 -1.03 12.98
CA ALA A 128 7.36 -0.69 11.63
C ALA A 128 8.33 0.50 11.69
N GLY A 129 9.62 0.21 11.82
CA GLY A 129 10.71 1.17 11.84
C GLY A 129 11.61 1.07 10.60
N LEU A 130 12.77 1.73 10.68
CA LEU A 130 13.79 1.72 9.62
C LEU A 130 14.30 0.30 9.35
N ARG A 131 14.48 -0.51 10.40
CA ARG A 131 15.02 -1.87 10.31
C ARG A 131 14.10 -2.79 9.51
N GLU A 132 12.79 -2.74 9.79
CA GLU A 132 11.79 -3.52 9.06
C GLU A 132 11.70 -3.06 7.60
N SER A 133 11.83 -1.75 7.35
CA SER A 133 11.83 -1.21 5.99
C SER A 133 13.05 -1.70 5.19
N CYS A 134 14.24 -1.68 5.77
CA CYS A 134 15.45 -2.23 5.13
C CYS A 134 15.34 -3.74 4.89
N ARG A 135 14.77 -4.50 5.83
CA ARG A 135 14.51 -5.93 5.65
C ARG A 135 13.55 -6.16 4.47
N SER A 136 12.44 -5.42 4.44
CA SER A 136 11.46 -5.51 3.36
C SER A 136 12.09 -5.22 1.99
N ILE A 137 12.91 -4.17 1.87
CA ILE A 137 13.66 -3.90 0.62
C ILE A 137 14.58 -5.08 0.25
N GLY A 138 15.27 -5.67 1.22
CA GLY A 138 16.12 -6.85 1.00
C GLY A 138 15.34 -8.07 0.51
N ASP A 139 14.14 -8.28 1.03
CA ASP A 139 13.26 -9.38 0.61
C ASP A 139 12.72 -9.13 -0.81
N LEU A 140 12.37 -7.88 -1.15
CA LEU A 140 11.92 -7.51 -2.50
C LEU A 140 13.02 -7.64 -3.57
N LEU A 141 14.29 -7.52 -3.20
CA LEU A 141 15.42 -7.77 -4.13
C LEU A 141 15.58 -9.25 -4.51
N ARG A 142 14.86 -10.16 -3.84
CA ARG A 142 14.87 -11.60 -4.13
C ARG A 142 13.68 -12.04 -5.01
N LEU A 143 12.76 -11.12 -5.32
CA LEU A 143 11.67 -11.33 -6.29
C LEU A 143 12.17 -11.27 -7.74
#